data_AF-A0A6J4HMK3-F1
#
_entry.id   AF-A0A6J4HMK3-F1
#
_cell.length_a   1.000
_cell.length_b   1.000
_cell.length_c   1.000
_cell.angle_alpha   90.00
_cell.angle_beta   90.00
_cell.angle_gamma   90.00
#
_symmetry.space_group_name_H-M   'P 1'
#
loop_
_entity.id
_entity.type
_entity.pdbx_description
1 polymer ?
#
loop_
_entity_poly.entity_id
_entity_poly.type
_entity_poly.pdbx_seq_one_letter_code
_entity_poly.pdbx_strand_id
1 'polypeptide(L)'
;QVLAGNDKHQAYEKTIREVNAFLEDRPFNPIEIQKFTRMLSGTLTANTEAEIHSSGYVLHTLEASLWCLLTEDTYAATVLKAVNLGSDTDTTGAVAGGLAGLLYGTAGIPAEWLDGLVRRDDIGGLARRLAAATTPSGEPFFS
;
A
#
# COMPACT_ATOMS: atom_id res chain seq x y z
N GLN A 1 15.52 -0.65 -2.07
CA GLN A 1 14.66 0.53 -1.77
C GLN A 1 13.45 0.44 -2.71
N VAL A 2 12.24 0.21 -2.18
CA VAL A 2 11.05 -0.23 -2.96
C VAL A 2 10.70 0.71 -4.13
N LEU A 3 11.11 1.97 -4.06
CA LEU A 3 10.81 2.97 -5.09
C LEU A 3 12.00 3.32 -5.98
N ALA A 4 13.24 2.97 -5.62
CA ALA A 4 14.45 3.27 -6.40
C ALA A 4 14.53 4.72 -6.95
N GLY A 5 13.98 5.71 -6.24
CA GLY A 5 13.92 7.12 -6.69
C GLY A 5 12.77 7.47 -7.63
N ASN A 6 11.86 6.55 -7.94
CA ASN A 6 10.65 6.81 -8.71
C ASN A 6 9.56 7.43 -7.82
N ASP A 7 8.81 8.35 -8.39
CA ASP A 7 7.59 8.88 -7.78
C ASP A 7 6.52 7.77 -7.65
N LYS A 8 5.61 7.88 -6.66
CA LYS A 8 4.59 6.85 -6.38
C LYS A 8 3.72 6.53 -7.60
N HIS A 9 3.45 7.51 -8.47
CA HIS A 9 2.72 7.29 -9.71
C HIS A 9 3.51 6.45 -10.71
N GLN A 10 4.81 6.69 -10.85
CA GLN A 10 5.69 5.89 -11.71
C GLN A 10 5.82 4.45 -11.20
N ALA A 11 5.88 4.25 -9.87
CA ALA A 11 5.89 2.93 -9.26
C ALA A 11 4.58 2.17 -9.51
N TYR A 12 3.45 2.87 -9.45
CA TYR A 12 2.14 2.31 -9.80
C TYR A 12 2.04 1.94 -11.29
N GLU A 13 2.47 2.82 -12.20
CA GLU A 13 2.51 2.52 -13.64
C GLU A 13 3.42 1.31 -13.95
N LYS A 14 4.58 1.22 -13.29
CA LYS A 14 5.48 0.06 -13.43
C LYS A 14 4.79 -1.22 -12.96
N THR A 15 4.10 -1.17 -11.81
CA THR A 15 3.32 -2.30 -11.29
C THR A 15 2.25 -2.75 -12.28
N ILE A 16 1.50 -1.80 -12.86
CA ILE A 16 0.49 -2.09 -13.88
C ILE A 16 1.11 -2.83 -15.07
N ARG A 17 2.22 -2.32 -15.62
CA ARG A 17 2.90 -2.95 -16.76
C ARG A 17 3.37 -4.37 -16.44
N GLU A 18 4.01 -4.57 -15.30
CA GLU A 18 4.56 -5.87 -14.90
C GLU A 18 3.46 -6.90 -14.62
N VAL A 19 2.38 -6.49 -13.93
CA VAL A 19 1.26 -7.38 -13.64
C VAL A 19 0.49 -7.73 -14.90
N ASN A 20 0.19 -6.76 -15.77
CA ASN A 20 -0.51 -7.06 -17.03
C ASN A 20 0.30 -8.00 -17.92
N ALA A 21 1.61 -7.78 -18.06
CA ALA A 21 2.49 -8.70 -18.80
C ALA A 21 2.51 -10.11 -18.19
N PHE A 22 2.51 -10.22 -16.86
CA PHE A 22 2.43 -11.51 -16.15
C PHE A 22 1.09 -12.24 -16.38
N LEU A 23 -0.02 -11.49 -16.49
CA LEU A 23 -1.35 -12.05 -16.71
C LEU A 23 -1.55 -12.53 -18.15
N GLU A 24 -0.94 -11.86 -19.14
CA GLU A 24 -1.01 -12.24 -20.56
C GLU A 24 -0.30 -13.57 -20.86
N ASP A 25 0.79 -13.86 -20.15
CA ASP A 25 1.64 -15.04 -20.37
C ASP A 25 1.09 -16.35 -19.76
N ARG A 26 -0.09 -16.30 -19.09
CA ARG A 26 -0.59 -17.42 -18.29
C ARG A 26 -2.08 -17.70 -18.52
N PRO A 27 -2.51 -18.97 -18.44
CA PRO A 27 -3.90 -19.37 -18.67
C PRO A 27 -4.79 -19.09 -17.43
N PHE A 28 -4.82 -17.84 -16.97
CA PHE A 28 -5.73 -17.43 -15.91
C PHE A 28 -7.17 -17.31 -16.42
N ASN A 29 -8.14 -17.48 -15.53
CA ASN A 29 -9.55 -17.30 -15.86
C ASN A 29 -9.81 -15.83 -16.23
N PRO A 30 -10.30 -15.51 -17.45
CA PRO A 30 -10.57 -14.14 -17.87
C PRO A 30 -11.55 -13.40 -16.96
N ILE A 31 -12.51 -14.11 -16.36
CA ILE A 31 -13.48 -13.54 -15.42
C ILE A 31 -12.80 -13.07 -14.14
N GLU A 32 -11.77 -13.80 -13.67
CA GLU A 32 -11.00 -13.40 -12.50
C GLU A 32 -10.09 -12.21 -12.81
N ILE A 33 -9.47 -12.18 -14.00
CA ILE A 33 -8.66 -11.03 -14.46
C ILE A 33 -9.50 -9.75 -14.51
N GLN A 34 -10.74 -9.84 -15.00
CA GLN A 34 -11.63 -8.69 -15.15
C GLN A 34 -11.90 -7.97 -13.81
N LYS A 35 -11.81 -8.67 -12.68
CA LYS A 35 -11.99 -8.06 -11.36
C LYS A 35 -10.87 -7.07 -11.01
N PHE A 36 -9.69 -7.20 -11.61
CA PHE A 36 -8.55 -6.32 -11.39
C PHE A 36 -8.49 -5.15 -12.37
N THR A 37 -9.34 -5.11 -13.39
CA THR A 37 -9.28 -4.11 -14.48
C THR A 37 -9.25 -2.67 -13.95
N ARG A 38 -10.04 -2.34 -12.92
CA ARG A 38 -10.05 -0.99 -12.33
C ARG A 38 -8.73 -0.60 -11.70
N MET A 39 -8.07 -1.52 -11.00
CA MET A 39 -6.77 -1.27 -10.37
C MET A 39 -5.62 -1.29 -11.39
N LEU A 40 -5.76 -2.04 -12.48
CA LEU A 40 -4.72 -2.22 -13.49
C LEU A 40 -4.91 -1.35 -14.74
N SER A 41 -5.89 -0.44 -14.75
CA SER A 41 -6.17 0.46 -15.89
C SER A 41 -5.24 1.67 -15.95
N GLY A 42 -4.59 2.04 -14.84
CA GLY A 42 -3.82 3.29 -14.73
C GLY A 42 -4.68 4.54 -14.51
N THR A 43 -6.00 4.40 -14.38
CA THR A 43 -6.93 5.53 -14.22
C THR A 43 -7.49 5.64 -12.80
N LEU A 44 -6.93 4.91 -11.84
CA LEU A 44 -7.49 4.84 -10.48
C LEU A 44 -7.61 6.22 -9.83
N THR A 45 -6.65 7.11 -10.04
CA THR A 45 -6.66 8.48 -9.48
C THR A 45 -7.71 9.39 -10.10
N ALA A 46 -8.33 9.01 -11.22
CA ALA A 46 -9.43 9.76 -11.83
C ALA A 46 -10.77 9.52 -11.10
N ASN A 47 -10.87 8.48 -10.28
CA ASN A 47 -12.07 8.16 -9.52
C ASN A 47 -12.24 9.15 -8.36
N THR A 48 -13.49 9.54 -8.12
CA THR A 48 -13.92 10.29 -6.94
C THR A 48 -14.06 9.38 -5.73
N GLU A 49 -14.07 9.96 -4.53
CA GLU A 49 -14.25 9.22 -3.27
C GLU A 49 -15.52 8.36 -3.26
N ALA A 50 -16.62 8.88 -3.80
CA ALA A 50 -17.90 8.17 -3.87
C ALA A 50 -17.88 6.92 -4.77
N GLU A 51 -16.89 6.82 -5.66
CA GLU A 51 -16.70 5.70 -6.58
C GLU A 51 -15.75 4.63 -6.02
N ILE A 52 -15.17 4.87 -4.85
CA ILE A 52 -14.26 3.95 -4.16
C ILE A 52 -15.07 3.13 -3.16
N HIS A 53 -15.05 1.81 -3.34
CA HIS A 53 -15.67 0.89 -2.40
C HIS A 53 -14.66 0.46 -1.33
N SER A 54 -15.08 0.41 -0.08
CA SER A 54 -14.29 -0.01 1.08
C SER A 54 -14.95 -1.16 1.87
N SER A 55 -15.68 -2.05 1.19
CA SER A 55 -16.30 -3.20 1.85
C SER A 55 -15.26 -4.26 2.25
N GLY A 56 -15.65 -5.27 3.03
CA GLY A 56 -14.82 -6.44 3.37
C GLY A 56 -14.46 -7.39 2.21
N TYR A 57 -14.56 -6.92 0.97
CA TYR A 57 -14.09 -7.66 -0.19
C TYR A 57 -12.66 -7.23 -0.50
N VAL A 58 -11.73 -8.18 -0.53
CA VAL A 58 -10.28 -7.91 -0.62
C VAL A 58 -9.89 -6.96 -1.77
N LEU A 59 -10.59 -7.00 -2.91
CA LEU A 59 -10.29 -6.09 -4.03
C LEU A 59 -10.73 -4.65 -3.75
N HIS A 60 -11.84 -4.46 -3.03
CA HIS A 60 -12.27 -3.13 -2.60
C HIS A 60 -11.25 -2.53 -1.62
N THR A 61 -10.80 -3.30 -0.63
CA THR A 61 -9.75 -2.87 0.31
C THR A 61 -8.46 -2.47 -0.42
N LEU A 62 -8.02 -3.28 -1.40
CA LEU A 62 -6.80 -3.00 -2.16
C LEU A 62 -6.96 -1.77 -3.05
N GLU A 63 -8.08 -1.65 -3.77
CA GLU A 63 -8.40 -0.50 -4.62
C GLU A 63 -8.43 0.79 -3.80
N ALA A 64 -9.14 0.79 -2.67
CA ALA A 64 -9.24 1.92 -1.76
C ALA A 64 -7.87 2.32 -1.19
N SER A 65 -7.07 1.34 -0.76
CA SER A 65 -5.73 1.59 -0.21
C SER A 65 -4.78 2.21 -1.23
N LEU A 66 -4.79 1.72 -2.47
CA LEU A 66 -3.99 2.28 -3.56
C LEU A 66 -4.47 3.68 -3.93
N TRP A 67 -5.78 3.90 -4.01
CA TRP A 67 -6.34 5.21 -4.31
C TRP A 67 -5.97 6.25 -3.24
N CYS A 68 -6.07 5.92 -1.95
CA CYS A 68 -5.63 6.81 -0.86
C CYS A 68 -4.13 7.13 -0.95
N LEU A 69 -3.30 6.14 -1.26
CA LEU A 69 -1.84 6.34 -1.40
C LEU A 69 -1.51 7.26 -2.58
N LEU A 70 -2.17 7.06 -3.72
CA LEU A 70 -1.90 7.81 -4.94
C LEU A 70 -2.46 9.23 -4.91
N THR A 71 -3.51 9.49 -4.12
CA THR A 71 -4.15 10.81 -4.05
C THR A 71 -3.67 11.69 -2.90
N GLU A 72 -2.82 11.18 -2.00
CA GLU A 72 -2.31 11.91 -0.83
C GLU A 72 -0.79 11.82 -0.71
N ASP A 73 -0.14 12.90 -0.27
CA ASP A 73 1.33 13.04 -0.30
C ASP A 73 2.03 12.80 1.05
N THR A 74 1.29 12.42 2.08
CA THR A 74 1.85 12.15 3.41
C THR A 74 1.26 10.89 4.01
N TYR A 75 2.01 10.23 4.90
CA TYR A 75 1.53 9.06 5.64
C TYR A 75 0.21 9.36 6.37
N ALA A 76 0.18 10.48 7.10
CA ALA A 76 -0.97 10.88 7.89
C ALA A 76 -2.21 11.09 7.00
N ALA A 77 -2.07 11.83 5.90
CA ALA A 77 -3.17 12.09 4.98
C ALA A 77 -3.67 10.80 4.32
N THR A 78 -2.77 9.93 3.85
CA THR A 78 -3.13 8.63 3.26
C THR A 78 -3.92 7.76 4.25
N VAL A 79 -3.44 7.61 5.48
CA VAL A 79 -4.09 6.76 6.50
C VAL A 79 -5.41 7.36 6.96
N LEU A 80 -5.46 8.68 7.23
CA LEU A 80 -6.71 9.34 7.61
C LEU A 80 -7.77 9.21 6.52
N LYS A 81 -7.39 9.38 5.25
CA LYS A 81 -8.31 9.20 4.13
C LYS A 81 -8.86 7.77 4.07
N ALA A 82 -7.99 6.77 4.22
CA ALA A 82 -8.38 5.36 4.23
C ALA A 82 -9.37 5.03 5.36
N VAL A 83 -9.16 5.60 6.55
CA VAL A 83 -10.09 5.43 7.68
C VAL A 83 -11.40 6.18 7.44
N ASN A 84 -11.36 7.36 6.84
CA ASN A 84 -12.54 8.19 6.59
C ASN A 84 -13.46 7.65 5.46
N LEU A 85 -12.98 6.74 4.60
CA LEU A 85 -13.82 6.06 3.61
C LEU A 85 -14.94 5.21 4.24
N GLY A 86 -14.84 4.85 5.51
CA GLY A 86 -15.88 4.10 6.21
C GLY A 86 -15.94 2.61 5.81
N SER A 87 -16.98 1.92 6.27
CA SER A 87 -17.19 0.47 6.11
C SER A 87 -16.08 -0.37 6.76
N ASP A 88 -15.13 -0.94 6.02
CA ASP A 88 -14.04 -1.78 6.53
C ASP A 88 -12.76 -0.96 6.81
N THR A 89 -12.91 -0.03 7.75
CA THR A 89 -11.89 1.01 8.04
C THR A 89 -10.62 0.46 8.68
N ASP A 90 -10.72 -0.61 9.47
CA ASP A 90 -9.59 -1.26 10.12
C ASP A 90 -8.73 -1.98 9.10
N THR A 91 -9.34 -2.77 8.21
CA THR A 91 -8.61 -3.49 7.17
C THR A 91 -8.03 -2.51 6.14
N THR A 92 -8.82 -1.55 5.66
CA THR A 92 -8.36 -0.56 4.66
C THR A 92 -7.28 0.35 5.24
N GLY A 93 -7.44 0.81 6.48
CA GLY A 93 -6.42 1.60 7.17
C GLY A 93 -5.11 0.85 7.40
N ALA A 94 -5.18 -0.45 7.73
CA ALA A 94 -4.00 -1.28 7.91
C ALA A 94 -3.22 -1.49 6.59
N VAL A 95 -3.92 -1.79 5.49
CA VAL A 95 -3.30 -1.98 4.17
C VAL A 95 -2.73 -0.66 3.65
N ALA A 96 -3.49 0.43 3.70
CA ALA A 96 -3.03 1.76 3.31
C ALA A 96 -1.83 2.23 4.15
N GLY A 97 -1.87 2.03 5.47
CA GLY A 97 -0.77 2.35 6.38
C GLY A 97 0.50 1.53 6.11
N GLY A 98 0.35 0.25 5.79
CA GLY A 98 1.48 -0.59 5.37
C GLY A 98 2.17 -0.05 4.10
N LEU A 99 1.38 0.26 3.07
CA LEU A 99 1.89 0.83 1.81
C LEU A 99 2.51 2.21 2.03
N ALA A 100 1.83 3.09 2.77
CA ALA A 100 2.33 4.41 3.12
C ALA A 100 3.61 4.35 3.95
N GLY A 101 3.73 3.38 4.86
CA GLY A 101 4.94 3.16 5.66
C GLY A 101 6.14 2.74 4.81
N LEU A 102 5.92 1.99 3.73
CA LEU A 102 6.97 1.65 2.76
C LEU A 102 7.40 2.86 1.91
N LEU A 103 6.47 3.75 1.59
CA LEU A 103 6.69 4.94 0.76
C LEU A 103 7.34 6.08 1.53
N TYR A 104 6.76 6.46 2.67
CA TYR A 104 7.17 7.61 3.48
C TYR A 104 8.17 7.26 4.58
N GLY A 105 8.38 5.97 4.83
CA GLY A 105 9.24 5.47 5.90
C GLY A 105 8.66 5.72 7.30
N THR A 106 9.33 5.17 8.31
CA THR A 106 8.90 5.34 9.72
C THR A 106 8.98 6.78 10.20
N ALA A 107 9.88 7.59 9.64
CA ALA A 107 10.01 9.01 9.94
C ALA A 107 8.84 9.86 9.42
N GLY A 108 8.07 9.35 8.45
CA GLY A 108 6.87 10.00 7.94
C GLY A 108 5.64 9.79 8.83
N ILE A 109 5.70 8.90 9.83
CA ILE A 109 4.58 8.61 10.73
C ILE A 109 4.53 9.69 11.84
N PRO A 110 3.35 10.29 12.11
CA PRO A 110 3.21 11.23 13.22
C PRO A 110 3.69 10.65 14.56
N ALA A 111 4.51 11.40 15.28
CA ALA A 111 5.12 10.93 16.52
C ALA A 111 4.05 10.59 17.57
N GLU A 112 2.99 11.39 17.64
CA GLU A 112 1.86 11.18 18.55
C GLU A 112 1.11 9.86 18.28
N TRP A 113 1.09 9.37 17.03
CA TRP A 113 0.48 8.07 16.71
C TRP A 113 1.38 6.92 17.13
N LEU A 114 2.70 7.09 17.00
CA LEU A 114 3.67 6.11 17.49
C LEU A 114 3.66 6.05 19.02
N ASP A 115 3.55 7.18 19.70
CA ASP A 115 3.52 7.25 21.16
C ASP A 115 2.23 6.66 21.75
N GLY A 116 1.12 6.75 21.02
CA GLY A 116 -0.15 6.08 21.36
C GLY A 116 -0.20 4.59 21.00
N LEU A 117 0.77 4.05 20.26
CA LEU A 117 0.74 2.68 19.77
C LEU A 117 1.05 1.67 20.87
N VAL A 118 0.04 0.88 21.23
CA VAL A 118 0.18 -0.23 22.17
C VAL A 118 1.17 -1.27 21.62
N ARG A 119 2.12 -1.69 22.46
CA ARG A 119 3.17 -2.67 22.11
C ARG A 119 4.11 -2.22 20.97
N ARG A 120 4.31 -0.91 20.82
CA ARG A 120 5.28 -0.33 19.86
C ARG A 120 6.63 -1.04 19.86
N ASP A 121 7.21 -1.29 21.04
CA ASP A 121 8.54 -1.90 21.14
C ASP A 121 8.56 -3.36 20.65
N ASP A 122 7.51 -4.13 20.94
CA ASP A 122 7.35 -5.50 20.45
C ASP A 122 7.21 -5.51 18.92
N ILE A 123 6.34 -4.65 18.37
CA ILE A 123 6.11 -4.53 16.93
C ILE A 123 7.41 -4.12 16.22
N GLY A 124 8.12 -3.13 16.75
CA GLY A 124 9.41 -2.71 16.23
C GLY A 124 10.46 -3.82 16.31
N GLY A 125 10.46 -4.60 17.40
CA GLY A 125 11.32 -5.77 17.57
C GLY A 125 11.04 -6.86 16.52
N LEU A 126 9.77 -7.16 16.27
CA LEU A 126 9.35 -8.10 15.23
C LEU A 126 9.73 -7.62 13.83
N ALA A 127 9.50 -6.34 13.52
CA ALA A 127 9.89 -5.75 12.24
C ALA A 127 11.40 -5.85 11.99
N ARG A 128 12.22 -5.53 13.00
CA ARG A 128 13.69 -5.67 12.92
C ARG A 128 14.13 -7.12 12.70
N ARG A 129 13.52 -8.08 13.40
CA ARG A 129 13.81 -9.51 13.22
C ARG A 129 13.44 -10.00 11.82
N LEU A 130 12.29 -9.56 11.30
CA LEU A 130 11.87 -9.88 9.94
C LEU A 130 12.88 -9.33 8.92
N ALA A 131 13.27 -8.06 9.05
CA ALA A 131 14.26 -7.44 8.18
C ALA A 131 15.62 -8.18 8.23
N ALA A 132 16.08 -8.57 9.43
CA ALA A 132 17.32 -9.34 9.57
C ALA A 132 17.26 -10.74 8.93
N ALA A 133 16.08 -11.38 8.92
CA ALA A 133 15.89 -12.70 8.33
C ALA A 133 15.79 -12.66 6.79
N THR A 134 15.40 -11.53 6.21
CA THR A 134 15.22 -11.37 4.76
C THR A 134 16.37 -10.62 4.08
N THR A 135 17.26 -10.01 4.85
CA THR A 135 18.49 -9.42 4.33
C THR A 135 19.56 -10.52 4.22
N PRO A 136 20.15 -10.77 3.03
CA PRO A 136 21.28 -11.68 2.92
C PRO A 136 22.38 -11.24 3.88
N SER A 137 22.92 -12.17 4.66
CA SER A 137 24.01 -11.89 5.61
C SER A 137 25.24 -11.34 4.87
N GLY A 138 25.36 -10.01 4.77
CA GLY A 138 26.51 -9.38 4.11
C GLY A 138 26.57 -7.85 3.99
N GLU A 139 25.48 -7.09 4.05
CA GLU A 139 25.53 -5.63 3.84
C GLU A 139 24.76 -4.86 4.93
N PRO A 140 25.40 -3.92 5.66
CA PRO A 140 24.72 -3.12 6.66
C PRO A 140 23.77 -2.11 6.00
N PHE A 141 22.49 -2.22 6.31
CA PHE A 141 21.48 -1.20 6.02
C PHE A 141 21.64 -0.09 7.06
N PHE A 142 21.97 1.13 6.62
CA PHE A 142 22.22 2.38 7.35
C PHE A 142 23.69 2.80 7.52
N SER A 143 24.05 3.88 6.81
CA SER A 143 24.99 4.92 7.24
C SER A 143 24.25 6.25 7.29
#